data_AF-A0A4S0N549-F1
#
_entry.id   AF-A0A4S0N549-F1
#
_cell.length_a   1.000
_cell.length_b   1.000
_cell.length_c   1.000
_cell.angle_alpha   90.00
_cell.angle_beta   90.00
_cell.angle_gamma   90.00
#
_symmetry.space_group_name_H-M   'P 1'
#
loop_
_entity.id
_entity.type
_entity.pdbx_description
1 polymer ?
#
loop_
_entity_poly.entity_id
_entity_poly.type
_entity_poly.pdbx_seq_one_letter_code
_entity_poly.pdbx_strand_id
1 'polypeptide(L)' 'MTMKTIVVVGAGKIGSTIAEMLAATGDYHVTLVDRSAAQLAAAELPAGVETQELDIA' A
#
# COMPACT_ATOMS: atom_id res chain seq x y z
N MET A 1 13.71 4.14 17.25
CA MET A 1 13.90 4.22 15.79
C MET A 1 12.87 5.19 15.23
N THR A 2 13.16 5.87 14.13
CA THR A 2 12.19 6.75 13.45
C THR A 2 11.41 5.94 12.42
N MET A 3 10.10 6.14 12.36
CA MET A 3 9.19 5.51 11.39
C MET A 3 9.63 5.81 9.95
N LYS A 4 9.62 4.81 9.07
CA LYS A 4 10.04 4.96 7.66
C LYS A 4 8.83 5.01 6.73
N THR A 5 8.89 5.87 5.73
CA THR A 5 7.86 5.95 4.68
C THR A 5 8.22 5.01 3.52
N ILE A 6 7.26 4.19 3.10
CA ILE A 6 7.43 3.24 1.99
C ILE A 6 6.25 3.37 1.03
N VAL A 7 6.57 3.34 -0.27
CA VAL A 7 5.58 3.19 -1.34
C VAL A 7 5.64 1.76 -1.87
N VAL A 8 4.48 1.11 -1.94
CA VAL A 8 4.31 -0.20 -2.57
C VAL A 8 3.58 0.00 -3.89
N VAL A 9 4.17 -0.46 -4.99
CA VAL A 9 3.58 -0.33 -6.33
C VAL A 9 2.85 -1.61 -6.72
N GLY A 10 1.61 -1.46 -7.17
CA GLY A 10 0.72 -2.50 -7.64
C GLY A 10 -0.25 -2.98 -6.56
N ALA A 11 -1.54 -2.72 -6.74
CA ALA A 11 -2.62 -3.14 -5.82
C ALA A 11 -3.15 -4.56 -6.08
N GLY A 12 -2.43 -5.35 -6.87
CA GLY A 12 -2.68 -6.78 -7.01
C GLY A 12 -2.30 -7.57 -5.74
N LYS A 13 -2.51 -8.88 -5.78
CA LYS A 13 -2.33 -9.82 -4.66
C LYS A 13 -1.02 -9.62 -3.86
N ILE A 14 0.10 -9.45 -4.55
CA ILE A 14 1.41 -9.35 -3.89
C ILE A 14 1.55 -8.00 -3.18
N GLY A 15 1.23 -6.89 -3.86
CA GLY A 15 1.43 -5.57 -3.29
C GLY A 15 0.49 -5.29 -2.13
N SER A 16 -0.77 -5.76 -2.18
CA SER A 16 -1.68 -5.65 -1.04
C SER A 16 -1.20 -6.47 0.16
N THR A 17 -0.75 -7.71 -0.04
CA THR A 17 -0.17 -8.53 1.04
C THR A 17 1.10 -7.91 1.63
N ILE A 18 2.00 -7.36 0.81
CA ILE A 18 3.20 -6.67 1.31
C ILE A 18 2.81 -5.42 2.12
N ALA A 19 1.85 -4.63 1.63
CA ALA A 19 1.39 -3.42 2.31
C ALA A 19 0.78 -3.74 3.69
N GLU A 20 -0.04 -4.80 3.76
CA GLU A 20 -0.59 -5.32 5.02
C GLU A 20 0.52 -5.76 5.98
N MET A 21 1.46 -6.58 5.52
CA MET A 21 2.57 -7.07 6.35
C MET A 21 3.43 -5.94 6.90
N LEU A 22 3.73 -4.92 6.09
CA LEU A 22 4.51 -3.76 6.51
C LEU A 22 3.74 -2.92 7.53
N ALA A 23 2.47 -2.62 7.26
CA ALA A 23 1.63 -1.85 8.18
C ALA A 23 1.46 -2.55 9.54
N ALA A 24 1.34 -3.88 9.54
CA ALA A 24 1.19 -4.69 10.75
C ALA A 24 2.40 -4.61 11.70
N THR A 25 3.58 -4.22 11.21
CA THR A 25 4.77 -4.03 12.06
C THR A 25 4.68 -2.76 12.92
N GLY A 26 3.95 -1.73 12.47
CA GLY A 26 3.94 -0.40 13.07
C GLY A 26 5.21 0.43 12.85
N ASP A 27 6.22 -0.11 12.16
CA ASP A 27 7.49 0.58 11.89
C ASP A 27 7.45 1.44 10.62
N TYR A 28 6.41 1.25 9.79
CA TYR A 28 6.30 1.84 8.47
C TYR A 28 5.01 2.64 8.28
N HIS A 29 5.14 3.78 7.61
CA HIS A 29 4.04 4.47 6.97
C HIS A 29 3.95 4.01 5.51
N VAL A 30 2.87 3.33 5.16
CA VAL A 30 2.75 2.61 3.89
C VAL A 30 1.73 3.27 3.00
N THR A 31 2.13 3.58 1.77
CA THR A 31 1.23 4.02 0.69
C THR A 31 1.23 2.98 -0.43
N LEU A 32 0.08 2.40 -0.74
CA LEU A 32 -0.12 1.50 -1.87
C LEU A 32 -0.56 2.30 -3.09
N VAL A 33 0.15 2.14 -4.21
CA VAL A 33 -0.15 2.86 -5.45
C VAL A 33 -0.45 1.90 -6.58
N ASP A 34 -1.45 2.24 -7.39
CA ASP A 34 -1.77 1.52 -8.62
C ASP A 34 -2.38 2.50 -9.62
N ARG A 35 -2.26 2.19 -10.91
CA ARG A 35 -2.92 2.97 -11.97
C ARG A 35 -4.43 2.77 -12.01
N SER A 36 -4.93 1.72 -11.36
CA SER A 36 -6.34 1.34 -11.35
C SER A 36 -6.96 1.69 -10.01
N ALA A 37 -7.76 2.75 -9.96
CA ALA A 37 -8.61 3.06 -8.82
C ALA A 37 -9.49 1.86 -8.39
N ALA A 38 -9.96 1.07 -9.36
CA ALA A 38 -10.78 -0.11 -9.09
C ALA A 38 -10.02 -1.18 -8.31
N GLN A 39 -8.74 -1.41 -8.63
CA GLN A 39 -7.90 -2.34 -7.87
C GLN A 39 -7.61 -1.83 -6.45
N LEU A 40 -7.35 -0.52 -6.29
CA LEU A 40 -7.15 0.08 -4.97
C LEU A 40 -8.42 -0.04 -4.10
N ALA A 41 -9.60 0.15 -4.69
CA ALA A 41 -10.87 0.00 -3.98
C ALA A 41 -11.20 -1.46 -3.65
N ALA A 42 -10.75 -2.41 -4.46
CA ALA A 42 -10.93 -3.85 -4.24
C ALA A 42 -9.91 -4.45 -3.26
N ALA A 43 -8.81 -3.75 -2.97
CA ALA A 43 -7.80 -4.22 -2.03
C ALA A 43 -8.34 -4.15 -0.59
N GLU A 44 -8.43 -5.30 0.08
CA GLU A 44 -8.74 -5.38 1.50
C GLU A 44 -7.51 -4.98 2.31
N LEU A 45 -7.43 -3.70 2.70
CA LEU A 45 -6.28 -3.13 3.41
C LEU A 45 -6.61 -2.81 4.87
N PRO A 46 -5.65 -2.97 5.79
CA PRO A 46 -5.85 -2.59 7.18
C PRO A 46 -5.90 -1.07 7.35
N ALA A 47 -6.54 -0.61 8.44
CA ALA A 47 -6.55 0.80 8.82
C ALA A 47 -5.11 1.26 9.10
N GLY A 48 -4.57 2.11 8.21
CA GLY A 48 -3.19 2.61 8.29
C GLY A 48 -2.40 2.46 6.99
N VAL A 49 -2.91 1.75 5.99
CA VAL A 49 -2.37 1.79 4.62
C VAL A 49 -3.10 2.88 3.85
N GLU A 50 -2.36 3.86 3.36
CA GLU A 50 -2.88 4.87 2.43
C GLU A 50 -2.92 4.30 1.01
N THR A 51 -3.85 4.79 0.19
CA THR A 51 -3.91 4.45 -1.23
C THR A 51 -3.79 5.71 -2.09
N GLN A 52 -3.10 5.59 -3.21
CA GLN A 52 -3.01 6.67 -4.20
C GLN A 52 -3.06 6.10 -5.62
N GLU A 53 -4.00 6.59 -6.41
CA GLU A 53 -4.03 6.30 -7.85
C GLU A 53 -2.90 7.05 -8.54
N LEU A 54 -1.97 6.32 -9.14
CA LEU A 54 -0.80 6.87 -9.81
C LEU A 54 -0.33 5.91 -10.90
N ASP A 55 -0.12 6.44 -12.10
CA ASP A 55 0.60 5.72 -13.14
C ASP A 55 2.11 5.94 -13.01
N ILE A 56 2.87 4.85 -13.09
CA ILE A 56 4.33 4.83 -13.02
C ILE A 56 4.83 4.36 -14.38
N ALA A 57 4.96 5.32 -15.30
CA ALA A 57 5.44 5.14 -16.66
C ALA A 57 6.66 6.02 -16.93
#